data_AF-A0A857F1W1-F1
#
_entry.id   AF-A0A857F1W1-F1
#
_cell.length_a   1.000
_cell.length_b   1.000
_cell.length_c   1.000
_cell.angle_alpha   90.00
_cell.angle_beta   90.00
_cell.angle_gamma   90.00
#
_symmetry.space_group_name_H-M   'P 1'
#
loop_
_entity.id
_entity.type
_entity.pdbx_description
1 polymer ?
#
loop_
_entity_poly.entity_id
_entity_poly.type
_entity_poly.pdbx_seq_one_letter_code
_entity_poly.pdbx_strand_id
1 'polypeptide(L)' 'MEYTSEVNRLLKPGGTHLIWAMDTTPRELELSPSVIENVFGLHFELVSAEKNIDALPIPIGIDY' A
#
# COMPACT_ATOMS: atom_id res chain seq x y z
N MET A 1 4.16 2.94 12.93
CA MET A 1 3.29 4.14 12.89
C MET A 1 4.01 5.39 12.37
N GLU A 2 5.34 5.44 12.34
CA GLU A 2 6.09 6.59 11.79
C GLU A 2 5.82 6.82 10.29
N TYR A 3 5.77 5.75 9.49
CA TYR A 3 5.57 5.84 8.05
C TYR A 3 4.26 6.56 7.65
N THR A 4 3.12 6.19 8.24
CA THR A 4 1.82 6.79 7.87
C THR A 4 1.74 8.26 8.23
N SER A 5 2.36 8.65 9.35
CA SER A 5 2.46 10.05 9.78
C SER A 5 3.32 10.88 8.82
N GLU A 6 4.46 10.33 8.37
CA GLU A 6 5.32 11.02 7.41
C GLU A 6 4.68 11.15 6.03
N VAL A 7 3.97 10.11 5.56
CA VAL A 7 3.21 10.19 4.30
C VAL A 7 2.14 11.30 4.37
N ASN A 8 1.40 11.38 5.48
CA ASN A 8 0.43 12.45 5.71
C ASN A 8 1.08 13.84 5.74
N ARG A 9 2.25 13.98 6.39
CA ARG A 9 2.98 15.25 6.46
C ARG A 9 3.47 15.73 5.10
N LEU A 10 3.86 14.80 4.22
CA LEU A 10 4.44 15.11 2.90
C LEU A 10 3.36 15.35 1.83
N LEU A 11 2.20 14.73 1.96
CA LEU A 11 1.10 14.94 1.03
C LEU A 11 0.44 16.31 1.26
N LYS A 12 0.04 16.94 0.16
CA LYS A 12 -0.84 18.12 0.24
C LYS A 12 -2.22 17.68 0.73
N PRO A 13 -2.96 18.55 1.44
CA PRO A 13 -4.34 18.27 1.81
C PRO A 13 -5.18 17.85 0.60
N GLY A 14 -5.91 16.74 0.72
CA GLY A 14 -6.71 16.15 -0.36
C GLY A 14 -5.92 15.30 -1.37
N GLY A 15 -4.62 15.09 -1.16
CA GLY A 15 -3.81 14.19 -1.99
C GLY A 15 -4.13 12.72 -1.74
N THR A 16 -4.08 11.92 -2.81
CA THR A 16 -4.30 10.46 -2.74
C THR A 16 -2.97 9.72 -2.65
N HIS A 17 -2.86 8.80 -1.70
CA HIS A 17 -1.73 7.88 -1.59
C HIS A 17 -2.08 6.53 -2.23
N LEU A 18 -1.36 6.14 -3.28
CA LEU A 18 -1.56 4.87 -3.99
C LEU A 18 -0.61 3.80 -3.44
N ILE A 19 -1.16 2.65 -3.06
CA ILE A 19 -0.40 1.52 -2.50
C ILE A 19 -0.59 0.31 -3.42
N TRP A 20 0.52 -0.26 -3.89
CA TRP A 20 0.55 -1.58 -4.51
C TRP A 20 1.23 -2.53 -3.55
N ALA A 21 0.52 -3.57 -3.14
CA ALA A 21 1.03 -4.61 -2.26
C ALA A 21 0.73 -6.01 -2.81
N MET A 22 1.54 -6.98 -2.40
CA MET A 22 1.21 -8.39 -2.55
C MET A 22 0.51 -8.86 -1.28
N ASP A 23 -0.55 -9.65 -1.42
CA ASP A 23 -1.30 -10.21 -0.28
C ASP A 23 -0.40 -11.08 0.62
N THR A 24 0.61 -11.73 0.03
CA THR A 24 1.62 -12.52 0.74
C THR A 24 2.99 -11.89 0.55
N THR A 25 3.66 -11.62 1.66
CA THR A 25 5.01 -11.04 1.65
C THR A 25 6.02 -12.00 2.28
N PRO A 26 7.32 -11.90 1.96
CA PRO A 26 8.36 -12.78 2.51
C PRO A 26 8.54 -12.69 4.03
N ARG A 27 7.85 -11.76 4.70
CA ARG A 27 7.95 -11.51 6.14
C ARG A 27 6.63 -11.72 6.88
N GLU A 28 5.69 -12.47 6.29
CA GLU A 28 4.37 -12.72 6.88
C GLU A 28 3.59 -11.43 7.19
N LEU A 29 3.95 -10.33 6.52
CA LEU A 29 3.24 -9.07 6.66
C LEU A 29 1.95 -9.18 5.87
N GLU A 30 0.82 -9.17 6.57
CA GLU A 30 -0.50 -9.10 5.98
C GLU A 30 -0.74 -7.67 5.46
N LEU A 31 -0.99 -7.56 4.16
CA LEU A 31 -1.26 -6.28 3.49
C LEU A 31 -2.64 -6.27 2.83
N SER A 32 -3.60 -6.97 3.45
CA SER A 32 -4.99 -6.97 3.01
C SER A 32 -5.58 -5.54 3.11
N PRO A 33 -6.58 -5.18 2.29
CA PRO A 33 -7.17 -3.85 2.30
C PRO A 33 -7.65 -3.39 3.69
N SER A 34 -8.21 -4.30 4.48
CA SER A 34 -8.67 -4.04 5.86
C SER A 34 -7.52 -3.70 6.81
N VAL A 35 -6.37 -4.37 6.68
CA VAL A 35 -5.18 -4.05 7.49
C VAL A 35 -4.65 -2.67 7.12
N ILE A 36 -4.59 -2.34 5.82
CA ILE A 36 -4.16 -1.03 5.35
C ILE A 36 -5.10 0.08 5.84
N GLU A 37 -6.41 -0.11 5.72
CA GLU A 37 -7.42 0.84 6.21
C GLU A 37 -7.21 1.14 7.71
N ASN A 38 -7.00 0.09 8.52
CA ASN A 38 -6.76 0.27 9.95
C ASN A 38 -5.46 1.02 10.25
N VAL A 39 -4.36 0.69 9.55
CA VAL A 39 -3.04 1.30 9.81
C VAL A 39 -2.99 2.77 9.36
N PHE A 40 -3.67 3.11 8.26
CA PHE A 40 -3.70 4.46 7.70
C PHE A 40 -4.88 5.32 8.20
N GLY A 41 -5.89 4.69 8.81
CA GLY A 41 -7.19 5.28 9.16
C GLY A 41 -7.16 6.51 10.07
N LEU A 42 -6.03 6.76 10.75
CA LEU A 42 -5.86 7.99 11.54
C LEU A 42 -5.79 9.26 10.66
N HIS A 43 -5.30 9.13 9.42
CA HIS A 43 -5.01 10.26 8.54
C HIS A 43 -5.61 10.12 7.13
N PHE A 44 -6.01 8.91 6.75
CA PHE A 44 -6.50 8.60 5.42
C PHE A 44 -7.81 7.82 5.48
N GLU A 45 -8.58 7.93 4.41
CA GLU A 45 -9.76 7.11 4.16
C GLU A 45 -9.45 6.16 2.99
N LEU A 46 -9.86 4.90 3.11
CA LEU A 46 -9.72 3.94 2.00
C LEU A 46 -10.77 4.24 0.93
N VAL A 47 -10.33 4.66 -0.26
CA VAL A 47 -11.23 4.99 -1.38
C VAL A 47 -11.52 3.77 -2.26
N SER A 48 -10.49 3.00 -2.61
CA SER A 48 -10.63 1.81 -3.44
C SER A 48 -9.53 0.78 -3.14
N ALA A 49 -9.88 -0.49 -3.32
CA ALA A 49 -8.93 -1.59 -3.26
C ALA A 49 -9.33 -2.65 -4.30
N GLU A 50 -8.50 -2.82 -5.31
CA GLU A 50 -8.71 -3.80 -6.38
C GLU A 50 -7.62 -4.87 -6.31
N LYS A 51 -8.05 -6.13 -6.34
CA LYS A 51 -7.12 -7.25 -6.43
C LYS A 51 -6.85 -7.53 -7.91
N ASN A 52 -5.60 -7.37 -8.32
CA ASN A 52 -5.21 -7.77 -9.66
C ASN A 52 -5.02 -9.30 -9.69
N ILE A 53 -5.99 -9.99 -10.27
CA ILE A 53 -6.04 -11.46 -10.39
C ILE A 53 -5.19 -12.00 -11.55
N ASP A 54 -4.73 -11.11 -12.44
CA ASP A 54 -4.01 -11.45 -13.67
C ASP A 54 -2.54 -10.95 -13.68
N ALA A 55 -2.05 -10.42 -12.55
CA ALA A 55 -0.68 -9.96 -12.44
C ALA A 55 0.29 -11.16 -12.44
N LEU A 56 0.72 -11.57 -13.63
CA LEU A 56 1.97 -12.32 -13.79
C LEU A 56 3.07 -11.60 -13.01
N PRO A 57 3.95 -12.31 -12.28
CA PRO A 57 5.05 -11.68 -11.57
C PRO A 57 5.85 -10.85 -12.57
N ILE A 58 5.92 -9.53 -12.35
CA ILE A 58 6.75 -8.64 -13.17
C ILE A 58 8.18 -9.17 -13.04
N PRO A 59 8.84 -9.58 -14.15
CA PRO A 59 10.25 -9.94 -14.08
C PRO A 59 11.00 -8.71 -13.60
N ILE A 60 11.59 -8.79 -12.40
CA ILE A 60 12.60 -7.82 -11.99
C ILE A 60 13.79 -8.08 -12.90
N GLY A 61 13.87 -7.33 -14.00
CA GLY A 61 15.07 -7.25 -14.82
C GLY A 61 16.18 -6.70 -13.94
N ILE A 62 17.01 -7.58 -13.40
CA ILE A 62 18.33 -7.20 -12.90
C ILE A 62 19.20 -7.14 -14.15
N ASP A 63 19.38 -5.94 -14.69
CA ASP A 63 20.44 -5.68 -15.66
C ASP A 63 21.78 -5.88 -14.94
N TYR A 64 22.58 -6.84 -15.42
CA TYR A 64 23.95 -7.10 -14.98
C TYR A 64 24.95 -6.17 -15.68
#